data_AF-A0A1F6E409-F1
#
_entry.id   AF-A0A1F6E409-F1
#
_cell.length_a   1.000
_cell.length_b   1.000
_cell.length_c   1.000
_cell.angle_alpha   90.00
_cell.angle_beta   90.00
_cell.angle_gamma   90.00
#
_symmetry.space_group_name_H-M   'P 1'
#
loop_
_entity.id
_entity.type
_entity.pdbx_description
1 polymer ?
#
loop_
_entity_poly.entity_id
_entity_poly.type
_entity_poly.pdbx_seq_one_letter_code
_entity_poly.pdbx_strand_id
1 'polypeptide(L)'
;MIKKKITLVVCVFGTALFFVLAFSRELGVCPSYSYSSCANISNNLAETILPIFPALLLLLATYWMREEIYQAWFRFARWWVPLSMLAIFIAPEYSHDWLYPIEKGGVALVSSIIFCLVSVAIIGFKYNSLRRREL
;
A
#
# COMPACT_ATOMS: atom_id res chain seq x y z
N MET A 1 19.67 8.14 7.00
CA MET A 1 18.94 8.18 5.71
C MET A 1 18.77 6.76 5.21
N ILE A 2 17.54 6.28 5.05
CA ILE A 2 17.31 4.98 4.41
C ILE A 2 17.69 5.15 2.93
N LYS A 3 18.59 4.30 2.42
CA LYS A 3 19.01 4.35 1.03
C LYS A 3 17.82 3.94 0.15
N LYS A 4 17.56 4.67 -0.94
CA LYS A 4 16.51 4.37 -1.94
C LYS A 4 16.43 2.88 -2.31
N LYS A 5 17.59 2.22 -2.41
CA LYS A 5 17.73 0.79 -2.68
C LYS A 5 17.03 -0.12 -1.65
N ILE A 6 17.14 0.19 -0.35
CA ILE A 6 16.52 -0.61 0.72
C ILE A 6 14.99 -0.47 0.65
N THR A 7 14.49 0.76 0.51
CA THR A 7 13.06 1.02 0.35
C THR A 7 12.49 0.28 -0.86
N LEU A 8 13.23 0.28 -1.98
CA LEU A 8 12.81 -0.43 -3.19
C LEU A 8 12.73 -1.93 -2.97
N VAL A 9 13.74 -2.55 -2.34
CA VAL A 9 13.71 -3.99 -2.03
C VAL A 9 12.53 -4.34 -1.13
N VAL A 10 12.27 -3.53 -0.09
CA VAL A 10 11.14 -3.77 0.82
C VAL A 10 9.80 -3.66 0.10
N CYS A 11 9.62 -2.63 -0.73
CA CYS A 11 8.40 -2.48 -1.51
C CYS A 11 8.24 -3.63 -2.53
N VAL A 12 9.30 -3.99 -3.28
CA VAL A 12 9.24 -5.10 -4.24
C VAL A 12 8.89 -6.40 -3.55
N PHE A 13 9.54 -6.72 -2.42
CA PHE A 13 9.25 -7.91 -1.65
C PHE A 13 7.82 -7.92 -1.11
N GLY A 14 7.36 -6.81 -0.53
CA GLY A 14 5.98 -6.69 -0.03
C GLY A 14 4.93 -6.82 -1.14
N THR A 15 5.25 -6.31 -2.33
CA THR A 15 4.35 -6.41 -3.50
C THR A 15 4.32 -7.83 -4.06
N ALA A 16 5.47 -8.50 -4.14
CA ALA A 16 5.54 -9.91 -4.53
C ALA A 16 4.76 -10.79 -3.54
N LEU A 17 4.92 -10.54 -2.24
CA LEU A 17 4.17 -11.23 -1.19
C LEU A 17 2.67 -10.99 -1.31
N PHE A 18 2.24 -9.76 -1.61
CA PHE A 18 0.84 -9.43 -1.89
C PHE A 18 0.28 -10.29 -3.03
N PHE A 19 0.98 -10.39 -4.17
CA PHE A 19 0.53 -11.21 -5.30
C PHE A 19 0.43 -12.70 -4.94
N VAL A 20 1.42 -13.23 -4.21
CA VAL A 20 1.39 -14.64 -3.77
C VAL A 20 0.19 -14.92 -2.86
N LEU A 21 -0.13 -14.00 -1.94
CA LEU A 21 -1.24 -14.15 -1.01
C LEU A 21 -2.61 -13.94 -1.70
N ALA A 22 -2.71 -12.94 -2.58
CA ALA A 22 -3.92 -12.64 -3.34
C ALA A 22 -4.29 -13.77 -4.32
N PHE A 23 -3.29 -14.40 -4.95
CA PHE A 23 -3.47 -15.52 -5.88
C PHE A 23 -3.24 -16.89 -5.22
N SER A 24 -3.24 -16.97 -3.88
CA SER A 24 -3.03 -18.21 -3.13
C SER A 24 -3.98 -19.34 -3.54
N ARG A 25 -5.21 -19.00 -3.97
CA ARG A 25 -6.22 -19.95 -4.48
C ARG A 25 -5.80 -20.57 -5.82
N GLU A 26 -5.35 -19.76 -6.77
CA GLU A 26 -4.92 -20.20 -8.10
C GLU A 26 -3.56 -20.92 -8.07
N LEU A 27 -2.70 -20.55 -7.12
CA LEU A 27 -1.37 -21.15 -6.93
C LEU A 27 -1.40 -22.49 -6.18
N GLY A 28 -2.58 -22.94 -5.71
CA GLY A 28 -2.72 -24.21 -5.00
C GLY A 28 -2.03 -24.25 -3.63
N VAL A 29 -1.77 -23.08 -3.02
CA VAL A 29 -1.07 -22.96 -1.74
C VAL A 29 -1.95 -23.47 -0.58
N CYS A 30 -3.27 -23.39 -0.74
CA CYS A 30 -4.22 -23.86 0.26
C CYS A 30 -4.62 -25.33 0.00
N PRO A 31 -4.40 -26.24 0.97
CA PRO A 31 -4.76 -27.63 0.82
C PRO A 31 -6.27 -27.84 0.93
N SER A 32 -6.77 -28.87 0.24
CA SER A 32 -8.21 -29.13 0.04
C SER A 32 -9.00 -29.34 1.34
N TYR A 33 -8.35 -29.79 2.42
CA TYR A 33 -9.00 -30.09 3.70
C TYR A 33 -9.24 -28.87 4.59
N SER A 34 -8.57 -27.74 4.34
CA SER A 34 -8.72 -26.49 5.11
C SER A 34 -8.82 -25.27 4.19
N TYR A 35 -9.46 -25.48 3.03
CA TYR A 35 -9.51 -24.52 1.95
C TYR A 35 -10.12 -23.17 2.37
N SER A 36 -11.23 -23.19 3.12
CA SER A 36 -11.93 -21.97 3.56
C SER A 36 -11.12 -21.14 4.56
N SER A 37 -10.55 -21.78 5.58
CA SER A 37 -9.75 -21.10 6.61
C SER A 37 -8.44 -20.54 6.04
N CYS A 38 -7.73 -21.32 5.22
CA CYS A 38 -6.51 -20.89 4.57
C CYS A 38 -6.75 -19.72 3.59
N ALA A 39 -7.84 -19.78 2.81
CA ALA A 39 -8.22 -18.71 1.91
C ALA A 39 -8.60 -17.42 2.67
N ASN A 40 -9.26 -17.53 3.82
CA ASN A 40 -9.62 -16.36 4.63
C ASN A 40 -8.39 -15.67 5.23
N ILE A 41 -7.44 -16.43 5.79
CA ILE A 41 -6.19 -15.91 6.32
C ILE A 41 -5.34 -15.24 5.21
N SER A 42 -5.26 -15.88 4.05
CA SER A 42 -4.50 -15.34 2.91
C SER A 42 -5.09 -14.04 2.38
N ASN A 43 -6.42 -13.97 2.26
CA ASN A 43 -7.11 -12.74 1.86
C ASN A 43 -6.92 -11.61 2.88
N ASN A 44 -7.06 -11.90 4.17
CA ASN A 44 -6.84 -10.93 5.25
C ASN A 44 -5.42 -10.33 5.21
N LEU A 45 -4.41 -11.17 5.01
CA LEU A 45 -3.03 -10.71 4.87
C LEU A 45 -2.83 -9.92 3.58
N ALA A 46 -3.39 -10.36 2.45
CA ALA A 46 -3.32 -9.63 1.20
C ALA A 46 -3.93 -8.23 1.31
N GLU A 47 -5.11 -8.09 1.91
CA GLU A 47 -5.77 -6.79 2.12
C GLU A 47 -4.94 -5.85 3.00
N THR A 48 -4.29 -6.37 4.05
CA THR A 48 -3.42 -5.57 4.93
C THR A 48 -2.20 -5.02 4.18
N ILE A 49 -1.67 -5.79 3.23
CA ILE A 49 -0.44 -5.47 2.49
C ILE A 49 -0.76 -4.65 1.22
N LEU A 50 -2.04 -4.55 0.84
CA LEU A 50 -2.53 -3.85 -0.36
C LEU A 50 -1.97 -2.42 -0.55
N PRO A 51 -1.84 -1.57 0.50
CA PRO A 51 -1.29 -0.21 0.35
C PRO A 51 0.18 -0.17 -0.11
N ILE A 52 0.91 -1.28 -0.04
CA ILE A 52 2.31 -1.36 -0.48
C ILE A 52 2.42 -1.35 -2.01
N PHE A 53 1.42 -1.88 -2.73
CA PHE A 53 1.40 -1.87 -4.19
C PHE A 53 1.44 -0.44 -4.80
N PRO A 54 0.52 0.48 -4.45
CA PRO A 54 0.59 1.86 -4.93
C PRO A 54 1.82 2.60 -4.41
N ALA A 55 2.32 2.26 -3.22
CA ALA A 55 3.58 2.79 -2.70
C ALA A 55 4.77 2.40 -3.58
N LEU A 56 4.82 1.17 -4.10
CA LEU A 56 5.86 0.74 -5.05
C LEU A 56 5.80 1.55 -6.36
N LEU A 57 4.60 1.74 -6.94
CA LEU A 57 4.45 2.49 -8.20
C LEU A 57 4.93 3.94 -8.05
N LEU A 58 4.53 4.60 -6.97
CA LEU A 58 4.95 5.97 -6.67
C LEU A 58 6.42 6.06 -6.29
N LEU A 59 6.97 5.04 -5.64
CA LEU A 59 8.40 4.93 -5.37
C LEU A 59 9.20 4.87 -6.67
N LEU A 60 8.74 4.07 -7.64
CA LEU A 60 9.39 3.93 -8.93
C LEU A 60 9.33 5.25 -9.72
N ALA A 61 8.18 5.93 -9.70
CA ALA A 61 8.03 7.25 -10.32
C ALA A 61 8.94 8.32 -9.68
N THR A 62 9.03 8.33 -8.34
CA THR A 62 9.89 9.29 -7.61
C THR A 62 11.37 8.90 -7.62
N TYR A 63 11.73 7.68 -8.04
CA TYR A 63 13.12 7.24 -8.15
C TYR A 63 13.89 8.06 -9.21
N TRP A 64 13.22 8.44 -10.30
CA TRP A 64 13.78 9.29 -11.37
C TRP A 64 13.73 10.79 -11.02
N MET A 65 13.09 11.17 -9.92
CA MET A 65 12.99 12.56 -9.46
C MET A 65 14.14 12.96 -8.51
N ARG A 66 14.28 14.27 -8.28
CA ARG A 66 15.26 14.82 -7.33
C ARG A 66 15.07 14.24 -5.93
N GLU A 67 16.18 14.04 -5.24
CA GLU A 67 16.24 13.46 -3.89
C GLU A 67 15.31 14.19 -2.89
N GLU A 68 15.11 15.49 -3.06
CA GLU A 68 14.24 16.31 -2.20
C GLU A 68 12.76 15.93 -2.31
N ILE A 69 12.29 15.62 -3.51
CA ILE A 69 10.90 15.19 -3.75
C ILE A 69 10.70 13.82 -3.13
N TYR A 70 11.67 12.91 -3.36
CA TYR A 70 11.69 11.58 -2.74
C TYR A 70 11.65 11.65 -1.22
N GLN A 71 12.48 12.48 -0.59
CA GLN A 71 12.49 12.61 0.87
C GLN A 71 11.18 13.15 1.43
N ALA A 72 10.54 14.11 0.76
CA ALA A 72 9.26 14.66 1.20
C ALA A 72 8.15 13.60 1.13
N TRP A 73 8.06 12.90 0.00
CA TRP A 73 7.11 11.80 -0.19
C TRP A 73 7.37 10.64 0.79
N PHE A 74 8.63 10.24 0.96
CA PHE A 74 9.01 9.12 1.83
C PHE A 74 8.70 9.39 3.31
N ARG A 75 8.82 10.64 3.77
CA ARG A 75 8.40 11.01 5.14
C ARG A 75 6.91 10.76 5.36
N PHE A 76 6.08 11.09 4.38
CA PHE A 76 4.65 10.80 4.43
C PHE A 76 4.40 9.28 4.40
N ALA A 77 4.97 8.57 3.41
CA ALA A 77 4.77 7.14 3.27
C ALA A 77 5.21 6.34 4.50
N ARG A 78 6.30 6.73 5.16
CA ARG A 78 6.80 6.09 6.38
C ARG A 78 5.77 6.09 7.52
N TRP A 79 4.95 7.12 7.63
CA TRP A 79 3.92 7.21 8.68
C TRP A 79 2.56 6.68 8.20
N TRP A 80 2.23 6.92 6.94
CA TRP A 80 0.94 6.51 6.38
C TRP A 80 0.82 5.00 6.22
N VAL A 81 1.86 4.32 5.74
CA VAL A 81 1.81 2.86 5.49
C VAL A 81 1.53 2.06 6.78
N PRO A 82 2.24 2.28 7.90
CA PRO A 82 1.90 1.61 9.16
C PRO A 82 0.50 1.99 9.67
N LEU A 83 0.11 3.25 9.51
CA LEU A 83 -1.20 3.74 9.94
C LEU A 83 -2.33 3.06 9.14
N SER A 84 -2.18 2.92 7.83
CA SER A 84 -3.16 2.22 6.99
C SER A 84 -3.20 0.73 7.31
N MET A 85 -2.06 0.09 7.55
CA MET A 85 -2.04 -1.32 7.99
C MET A 85 -2.77 -1.52 9.32
N LEU A 86 -2.57 -0.62 10.30
CA LEU A 86 -3.31 -0.67 11.57
C LEU A 86 -4.81 -0.44 11.38
N ALA A 87 -5.20 0.51 10.53
CA ALA A 87 -6.60 0.78 10.23
C ALA A 87 -7.29 -0.43 9.59
N ILE A 88 -6.61 -1.12 8.65
CA ILE A 88 -7.12 -2.33 8.00
C ILE A 88 -7.19 -3.49 9.00
N PHE A 89 -6.22 -3.59 9.91
CA PHE A 89 -6.20 -4.65 10.93
C PHE A 89 -7.37 -4.56 11.92
N ILE A 90 -7.78 -3.34 12.28
CA ILE A 90 -8.89 -3.10 13.22
C ILE A 90 -10.26 -3.21 12.51
N ALA A 91 -10.30 -3.12 11.18
CA ALA A 91 -11.55 -3.17 10.44
C ALA A 91 -12.22 -4.58 10.50
N PRO A 92 -13.56 -4.65 10.61
CA PRO A 92 -14.28 -5.92 10.69
C PRO A 92 -14.28 -6.67 9.35
N GLU A 93 -14.24 -8.00 9.41
CA GLU A 93 -14.26 -8.89 8.23
C GLU A 93 -15.64 -8.99 7.57
N TYR A 94 -16.71 -8.75 8.33
CA TYR A 94 -18.08 -8.84 7.85
C TYR A 94 -18.91 -7.70 8.43
N SER A 95 -19.45 -6.86 7.55
CA SER A 95 -20.57 -5.97 7.86
C SER A 95 -21.86 -6.64 7.38
N HIS A 96 -22.73 -7.04 8.30
CA HIS A 96 -24.10 -7.48 7.96
C HIS A 96 -25.03 -6.29 7.62
N ASP A 97 -24.51 -5.06 7.70
CA ASP A 97 -25.26 -3.84 7.45
C ASP A 97 -25.10 -3.34 6.02
N TRP A 98 -26.18 -3.46 5.24
CA TRP A 98 -26.34 -2.96 3.88
C TRP A 98 -26.15 -1.43 3.73
N LEU A 99 -26.19 -0.68 4.84
CA LEU A 99 -26.10 0.78 4.84
C LEU A 99 -24.65 1.29 4.90
N TYR A 100 -23.73 0.51 5.47
CA TYR A 100 -22.30 0.81 5.52
C TYR A 100 -21.50 -0.50 5.43
N PRO A 101 -21.22 -0.99 4.21
CA PRO A 101 -20.35 -2.14 4.03
C PRO A 101 -18.88 -1.73 4.29
N ILE A 102 -18.54 -1.45 5.56
CA ILE A 102 -17.16 -1.24 5.99
C ILE A 102 -16.53 -2.62 6.12
N GLU A 103 -16.17 -3.18 4.98
CA GLU A 103 -15.37 -4.39 4.88
C GLU A 103 -13.89 -4.01 4.91
N LYS A 104 -13.04 -4.90 5.44
CA LYS A 104 -11.57 -4.71 5.44
C LYS A 104 -11.03 -4.31 4.07
N GLY A 105 -11.51 -4.95 3.00
CA GLY A 105 -11.17 -4.61 1.62
C GLY A 105 -11.56 -3.16 1.25
N GLY A 106 -12.71 -2.66 1.72
CA GLY A 106 -13.13 -1.28 1.52
C GLY A 106 -12.22 -0.27 2.21
N VAL A 107 -11.81 -0.55 3.46
CA VAL A 107 -10.86 0.29 4.20
C VAL A 107 -9.47 0.27 3.53
N ALA A 108 -9.02 -0.90 3.06
CA ALA A 108 -7.77 -1.03 2.30
C ALA A 108 -7.80 -0.22 1.00
N LEU A 109 -8.93 -0.24 0.28
CA LEU A 109 -9.11 0.47 -0.97
C LEU A 109 -9.16 1.99 -0.74
N VAL A 110 -9.96 2.47 0.21
CA VAL A 110 -10.06 3.90 0.57
C VAL A 110 -8.72 4.43 1.05
N SER A 111 -8.03 3.69 1.93
CA SER A 111 -6.70 4.09 2.42
C SER A 111 -5.66 4.17 1.29
N SER A 112 -5.76 3.30 0.30
CA SER A 112 -4.91 3.32 -0.90
C SER A 112 -5.22 4.49 -1.83
N ILE A 113 -6.49 4.82 -2.04
CA ILE A 113 -6.90 6.00 -2.81
C ILE A 113 -6.38 7.28 -2.14
N ILE A 114 -6.61 7.42 -0.83
CA ILE A 114 -6.13 8.58 -0.07
C ILE A 114 -4.61 8.67 -0.15
N PHE A 115 -3.91 7.53 0.02
CA PHE A 115 -2.46 7.48 -0.12
C PHE A 115 -1.98 7.99 -1.49
N CYS A 116 -2.64 7.56 -2.57
CA CYS A 116 -2.32 8.03 -3.92
C CYS A 116 -2.57 9.54 -4.08
N LEU A 117 -3.74 10.04 -3.67
CA LEU A 117 -4.10 11.45 -3.80
C LEU A 117 -3.12 12.36 -3.03
N VAL A 118 -2.83 12.02 -1.77
CA VAL A 118 -1.90 12.79 -0.94
C VAL A 118 -0.48 12.69 -1.49
N SER A 119 -0.05 11.51 -1.95
CA SER A 119 1.25 11.33 -2.57
C SER A 119 1.44 12.21 -3.81
N VAL A 120 0.46 12.23 -4.71
CA VAL A 120 0.48 13.07 -5.92
C VAL A 120 0.50 14.55 -5.54
N ALA A 121 -0.28 14.97 -4.54
CA ALA A 121 -0.28 16.35 -4.06
C ALA A 121 1.09 16.78 -3.51
N ILE A 122 1.75 15.93 -2.71
CA ILE A 122 3.10 16.20 -2.16
C ILE A 122 4.12 16.31 -3.30
N ILE A 123 4.10 15.37 -4.24
CA ILE A 123 5.01 15.36 -5.40
C ILE A 123 4.80 16.62 -6.24
N GLY A 124 3.56 16.96 -6.57
CA GLY A 124 3.22 18.14 -7.37
C GLY A 124 3.59 19.46 -6.69
N PHE A 125 3.31 19.59 -5.38
CA PHE A 125 3.67 20.78 -4.62
C PHE A 125 5.18 20.97 -4.54
N LYS A 126 5.93 19.89 -4.26
CA LYS A 126 7.40 19.95 -4.22
C LYS A 126 8.02 20.19 -5.59
N TYR A 127 7.46 19.61 -6.65
CA TYR A 127 7.88 19.87 -8.01
C TYR A 127 7.74 21.36 -8.37
N ASN A 128 6.58 21.96 -8.10
CA ASN A 128 6.36 23.39 -8.33
C ASN A 128 7.24 24.29 -7.45
N SER A 129 7.45 23.93 -6.19
CA SER A 129 8.35 24.66 -5.29
C SER A 129 9.80 24.65 -5.76
N LEU A 130 10.26 23.55 -6.37
CA LEU A 130 11.61 23.44 -6.91
C LEU A 130 11.77 24.23 -8.21
N ARG A 131 10.80 24.11 -9.12
CA ARG A 131 10.79 24.89 -10.37
C ARG A 131 10.81 26.40 -10.11
N ARG A 132 10.15 26.86 -9.04
CA ARG A 132 10.12 28.28 -8.64
C ARG A 132 11.41 28.78 -7.98
N ARG A 133 12.33 27.88 -7.59
CA ARG A 133 13.67 28.26 -7.07
C ARG A 133 14.74 28.35 -8.17
N GLU A 134 14.45 27.86 -9.36
CA GLU A 134 15.36 27.90 -10.51
C GLU A 134 15.08 29.07 -11.47
N LEU A 135 13.97 29.79 -11.26
CA LEU A 135 13.63 31.06 -11.91
C LEU A 135 14.03 32.22 -11.01
#